data_AF-A0A2K3JVB3-F1
#
_entry.id   AF-A0A2K3JVB3-F1
#
_cell.length_a   1.000
_cell.length_b   1.000
_cell.length_c   1.000
_cell.angle_alpha   90.00
_cell.angle_beta   90.00
_cell.angle_gamma   90.00
#
_symmetry.space_group_name_H-M   'P 1'
#
loop_
_entity.id
_entity.type
_entity.pdbx_description
1 polymer ?
#
loop_
_entity_poly.entity_id
_entity_poly.type
_entity_poly.pdbx_seq_one_letter_code
_entity_poly.pdbx_strand_id
1 'polypeptide(L)'
;GKRLGVVRQFYEFGGDTLLDETFKLHLKTLRQRGAVLVDNLKIDNELIGDQSEEIALNFEFKLSLNAYLKDLVTSPVKSLADVIAFNKKHPKLVSIYMKLLLFMDIG
;
A
#
# COMPACT_ATOMS: atom_id res chain seq x y z
N GLY A 1 -16.59 -17.72 -22.84
CA GLY A 1 -16.57 -16.95 -21.58
C GLY A 1 -15.15 -16.60 -21.19
N LYS A 2 -14.93 -15.50 -20.44
CA LYS A 2 -13.62 -15.21 -19.81
C LYS A 2 -13.39 -16.18 -18.64
N ARG A 3 -12.13 -16.50 -18.33
CA ARG A 3 -11.74 -17.35 -17.20
C ARG A 3 -11.14 -16.46 -16.11
N LEU A 4 -11.64 -16.56 -14.88
CA LEU A 4 -11.21 -15.73 -13.76
C LEU A 4 -10.80 -16.63 -12.58
N GLY A 5 -9.62 -16.38 -12.03
CA GLY A 5 -9.16 -17.03 -10.80
C GLY A 5 -9.64 -16.27 -9.57
N VAL A 6 -10.21 -16.97 -8.60
CA VAL A 6 -10.61 -16.39 -7.31
C VAL A 6 -9.54 -16.73 -6.27
N VAL A 7 -8.76 -15.72 -5.88
CA VAL A 7 -7.67 -15.85 -4.90
C VAL A 7 -8.23 -15.54 -3.51
N ARG A 8 -8.69 -16.58 -2.81
CA ARG A 8 -9.45 -16.44 -1.55
C ARG A 8 -8.67 -15.73 -0.43
N GLN A 9 -7.35 -15.85 -0.42
CA GLN A 9 -6.47 -15.20 0.56
C GLN A 9 -6.70 -13.68 0.69
N PHE A 10 -7.09 -12.98 -0.39
CA PHE A 10 -7.38 -11.55 -0.35
C PHE A 10 -8.79 -11.18 0.13
N TYR A 11 -9.66 -12.17 0.33
CA TYR A 11 -11.09 -11.99 0.60
C TYR A 11 -11.58 -12.89 1.74
N GLU A 12 -10.69 -13.28 2.65
CA GLU A 12 -11.01 -13.95 3.92
C GLU A 12 -11.39 -12.88 4.96
N PHE A 13 -12.67 -12.47 4.96
CA PHE A 13 -13.15 -11.36 5.78
C PHE A 13 -13.35 -11.67 7.28
N GLY A 14 -12.67 -12.69 7.81
CA GLY A 14 -12.64 -12.96 9.26
C GLY A 14 -14.00 -13.14 9.94
N GLY A 15 -15.05 -13.52 9.19
CA GLY A 15 -16.41 -13.69 9.72
C GLY A 15 -17.38 -12.53 9.44
N ASP A 16 -16.97 -11.48 8.71
CA ASP A 16 -17.91 -10.47 8.19
C ASP A 16 -18.83 -11.09 7.14
N THR A 17 -20.08 -11.32 7.54
CA THR A 17 -21.09 -11.99 6.71
C THR A 17 -21.55 -11.12 5.55
N LEU A 18 -21.56 -9.80 5.69
CA LEU A 18 -22.03 -8.89 4.64
C LEU A 18 -21.06 -8.85 3.47
N LEU A 19 -19.76 -8.74 3.75
CA LEU A 19 -18.73 -8.72 2.72
C LEU A 19 -18.65 -10.06 1.97
N ASP A 20 -18.74 -11.17 2.70
CA ASP A 20 -18.73 -12.51 2.11
C ASP A 20 -19.96 -12.77 1.21
N GLU A 21 -21.16 -12.41 1.67
CA GLU A 21 -22.40 -12.52 0.88
C GLU A 21 -22.36 -11.65 -0.38
N THR A 22 -21.87 -10.42 -0.25
CA THR A 22 -21.72 -9.49 -1.38
C THR A 22 -20.77 -10.05 -2.43
N PHE A 23 -19.61 -10.58 -2.01
CA PHE A 23 -18.66 -11.23 -2.93
C PHE A 23 -19.27 -12.47 -3.60
N LYS A 24 -19.94 -13.33 -2.84
CA LYS A 24 -20.64 -14.51 -3.39
C LYS A 24 -21.67 -14.13 -4.44
N LEU A 25 -22.42 -13.05 -4.21
CA LEU A 25 -23.39 -12.51 -5.18
C LEU A 25 -22.69 -12.10 -6.48
N HIS A 26 -21.61 -11.32 -6.41
CA HIS A 26 -20.87 -10.88 -7.59
C HIS A 26 -20.26 -12.06 -8.37
N LEU A 27 -19.68 -13.05 -7.69
CA LEU A 27 -19.16 -14.26 -8.33
C LEU A 27 -20.28 -15.06 -9.03
N LYS A 28 -21.48 -15.14 -8.42
CA LYS A 28 -22.66 -15.75 -9.04
C LYS A 28 -23.06 -15.00 -10.31
N THR A 29 -23.12 -13.67 -10.27
CA THR A 29 -23.43 -12.85 -11.45
C THR A 29 -22.43 -13.07 -12.57
N LEU A 30 -21.13 -13.15 -12.27
CA LEU A 30 -20.09 -13.42 -13.29
C LEU A 30 -20.29 -14.78 -13.95
N ARG A 31 -20.60 -15.83 -13.19
CA ARG A 31 -20.94 -17.16 -13.75
C ARG A 31 -22.17 -17.09 -14.66
N GLN A 32 -23.23 -16.41 -14.23
CA GLN A 32 -24.46 -16.24 -15.01
C GLN A 32 -24.21 -15.49 -16.33
N ARG A 33 -23.25 -14.57 -16.36
CA ARG A 33 -22.82 -13.85 -17.57
C ARG A 33 -21.79 -14.62 -18.41
N GLY A 34 -21.58 -15.90 -18.12
CA GLY A 34 -20.75 -16.79 -18.92
C GLY A 34 -19.26 -16.78 -18.56
N ALA A 35 -18.86 -16.23 -17.42
CA ALA A 35 -17.49 -16.39 -16.91
C ALA A 35 -17.29 -17.79 -16.32
N VAL A 36 -16.11 -18.36 -16.54
CA VAL A 36 -15.66 -19.58 -15.85
C VAL A 36 -14.82 -19.14 -14.65
N LEU A 37 -15.28 -19.49 -13.44
CA LEU A 37 -14.55 -19.17 -12.21
C LEU A 37 -13.73 -20.37 -11.75
N VAL A 38 -12.41 -20.18 -11.63
CA VAL A 38 -11.50 -21.12 -10.96
C VAL A 38 -11.40 -20.69 -9.51
N ASP A 39 -12.06 -21.44 -8.63
CA ASP A 39 -12.15 -21.08 -7.23
C ASP A 39 -10.90 -21.50 -6.43
N ASN A 40 -10.60 -20.76 -5.37
CA ASN A 40 -9.46 -20.98 -4.47
C ASN A 40 -8.12 -21.13 -5.22
N LEU A 41 -7.90 -20.29 -6.24
CA LEU A 41 -6.63 -20.20 -6.94
C LEU A 41 -5.56 -19.77 -5.92
N LYS A 42 -4.54 -20.60 -5.75
CA LYS A 42 -3.36 -20.28 -4.96
C LYS A 42 -2.34 -19.58 -5.86
N ILE A 43 -1.81 -18.46 -5.38
CA ILE A 43 -0.69 -17.76 -5.99
C ILE A 43 0.47 -17.94 -5.02
N ASP A 44 1.66 -18.20 -5.55
CA ASP A 44 2.85 -18.34 -4.71
C ASP A 44 3.12 -17.03 -3.97
N ASN A 45 3.34 -17.14 -2.65
CA ASN A 45 3.50 -16.00 -1.74
C ASN A 45 4.74 -15.14 -2.06
N GLU A 46 5.69 -15.60 -2.88
CA GLU A 46 6.80 -14.77 -3.36
C GLU A 46 6.34 -13.55 -4.18
N LEU A 47 5.14 -13.61 -4.78
CA LEU A 47 4.53 -12.47 -5.49
C LEU A 47 3.74 -11.53 -4.57
N ILE A 48 3.57 -11.90 -3.30
CA ILE A 48 2.74 -11.20 -2.31
C ILE A 48 3.66 -10.81 -1.15
N GLY A 49 4.64 -9.96 -1.46
CA GLY A 49 5.77 -9.68 -0.56
C GLY A 49 5.81 -8.23 -0.07
N ASP A 50 5.04 -7.95 0.98
CA ASP A 50 5.03 -6.69 1.76
C ASP A 50 6.45 -6.22 2.12
N GLN A 51 7.36 -7.13 2.49
CA GLN A 51 8.74 -6.77 2.87
C GLN A 51 9.59 -6.22 1.71
N SER A 52 9.49 -6.82 0.52
CA SER A 52 10.27 -6.33 -0.63
C SER A 52 9.73 -4.99 -1.13
N GLU A 53 8.41 -4.82 -1.10
CA GLU A 53 7.75 -3.55 -1.40
C GLU A 53 8.10 -2.49 -0.36
N GLU A 54 8.07 -2.81 0.93
CA GLU A 54 8.42 -1.90 2.01
C GLU A 54 9.86 -1.42 1.90
N ILE A 55 10.81 -2.33 1.60
CA ILE A 55 12.21 -1.98 1.36
C ILE A 55 12.31 -1.06 0.14
N ALA A 56 11.72 -1.44 -1.00
CA ALA A 56 11.77 -0.64 -2.21
C ALA A 56 11.18 0.75 -1.97
N LEU A 57 10.00 0.84 -1.36
CA LEU A 57 9.31 2.07 -1.00
C LEU A 57 10.20 2.97 -0.14
N ASN A 58 10.84 2.41 0.88
CA ASN A 58 11.72 3.14 1.79
C ASN A 58 12.93 3.77 1.06
N PHE A 59 13.58 3.01 0.17
CA PHE A 59 14.70 3.52 -0.62
C PHE A 59 14.25 4.52 -1.69
N GLU A 60 13.23 4.17 -2.48
CA GLU A 60 12.72 4.98 -3.58
C GLU A 60 12.10 6.29 -3.09
N PHE A 61 11.42 6.28 -1.95
CA PHE A 61 10.85 7.47 -1.33
C PHE A 61 11.95 8.45 -0.91
N LYS A 62 12.99 7.99 -0.21
CA LYS A 62 14.12 8.83 0.21
C LYS A 62 14.81 9.47 -0.99
N LEU A 63 15.09 8.68 -2.03
CA LEU A 63 15.76 9.16 -3.24
C LEU A 63 14.89 10.19 -3.98
N SER A 64 13.64 9.84 -4.25
CA SER A 64 12.71 10.68 -5.03
C SER A 64 12.36 11.97 -4.30
N LEU A 65 12.13 11.91 -2.98
CA LEU A 65 11.82 13.10 -2.18
C LEU A 65 13.01 14.06 -2.12
N ASN A 66 14.23 13.54 -1.97
CA ASN A 66 15.43 14.38 -1.98
C ASN A 66 15.63 15.08 -3.33
N ALA A 67 15.46 14.35 -4.44
CA ALA A 67 15.55 14.94 -5.77
C ALA A 67 14.50 16.06 -5.95
N TYR A 68 13.25 15.78 -5.61
CA TYR A 68 12.17 16.76 -5.68
C TYR A 68 12.44 18.01 -4.84
N LEU A 69 12.78 17.85 -3.55
CA LEU A 69 13.01 18.98 -2.63
C LEU A 69 14.20 19.84 -3.03
N LYS A 70 15.25 19.21 -3.58
CA LYS A 70 16.44 19.91 -4.06
C LYS A 70 16.10 20.92 -5.15
N ASP A 71 15.25 20.51 -6.10
CA ASP A 71 14.91 21.28 -7.29
C ASP A 71 13.89 22.40 -7.06
N LEU A 72 13.22 22.43 -5.90
CA LEU A 72 12.26 23.51 -5.57
C LEU A 72 12.95 24.88 -5.52
N VAL A 73 12.44 25.86 -6.26
CA VAL A 73 13.00 27.24 -6.28
C VAL A 73 12.96 27.87 -4.88
N THR A 74 11.89 27.65 -4.14
CA THR A 74 11.73 28.15 -2.77
C THR A 74 11.22 27.03 -1.88
N SER A 75 12.02 26.65 -0.90
CA SER A 75 11.64 25.66 0.11
C SER A 75 12.48 25.86 1.38
N PRO A 76 11.88 25.74 2.58
CA PRO A 76 12.62 25.78 3.84
C PRO A 76 13.42 24.51 4.12
N VAL A 77 13.21 23.44 3.32
CA VAL A 77 13.86 22.13 3.45
C VAL A 77 14.30 21.63 2.08
N LYS A 78 15.46 20.98 2.00
CA LYS A 78 16.06 20.53 0.72
C LYS A 78 16.31 19.02 0.67
N SER A 79 16.00 18.32 1.74
CA SER A 79 16.16 16.87 1.88
C SER A 79 15.20 16.32 2.93
N LEU A 80 15.03 14.99 2.95
CA LEU A 80 14.34 14.28 4.01
C LEU A 80 14.97 14.52 5.39
N ALA A 81 16.30 14.67 5.45
CA ALA A 81 17.00 15.01 6.69
C ALA A 81 16.57 16.39 7.22
N ASP A 82 16.43 17.38 6.33
CA ASP A 82 15.93 18.71 6.70
C ASP A 82 14.47 18.66 7.16
N VAL A 83 13.64 17.84 6.49
CA VAL A 83 12.24 17.61 6.90
C VAL A 83 12.17 17.01 8.31
N ILE A 84 12.99 16.00 8.61
CA ILE A 84 13.07 15.39 9.94
C ILE A 84 13.49 16.44 10.99
N ALA A 85 14.53 17.23 10.71
CA ALA A 85 15.01 18.26 11.61
C ALA A 85 13.97 19.37 11.85
N PHE A 86 13.30 19.81 10.77
CA PHE A 86 12.21 20.77 10.83
C PHE A 86 11.05 20.25 11.69
N ASN A 87 10.60 19.01 11.46
CA ASN A 87 9.52 18.39 12.23
C ASN A 87 9.86 18.26 13.72
N LYS A 88 11.09 17.88 14.07
CA LYS A 88 11.58 17.83 15.46
C LYS A 88 11.54 19.20 16.14
N LYS A 89 11.84 20.27 15.40
CA LYS A 89 11.81 21.66 15.90
C LYS A 89 10.39 22.24 15.98
N HIS A 90 9.45 21.71 15.19
CA HIS A 90 8.08 22.20 15.08
C HIS A 90 7.01 21.13 15.40
N PRO A 91 7.07 20.46 16.57
CA PRO A 91 6.24 19.29 16.87
C PRO A 91 4.73 19.58 16.94
N LYS A 92 4.33 20.85 17.07
CA LYS A 92 2.91 21.29 17.06
C LYS A 92 2.33 21.47 15.65
N LEU A 93 3.18 21.55 14.61
CA LEU A 93 2.75 21.69 13.21
C LEU A 93 2.64 20.33 12.50
N VAL A 94 3.05 19.25 13.17
CA VAL A 94 3.12 17.91 12.60
C VAL A 94 1.95 17.08 13.11
N SER A 95 1.14 16.56 12.19
CA SER A 95 0.10 15.58 12.52
C SER A 95 0.70 14.32 13.13
N ILE A 96 -0.01 13.69 14.07
CA ILE A 96 0.41 12.42 14.71
C ILE A 96 0.75 11.35 13.66
N TYR A 97 0.04 11.34 12.52
CA TYR A 97 0.28 10.41 11.41
C TYR A 97 1.57 10.71 10.61
N MET A 98 1.97 11.98 10.51
CA MET A 98 3.25 12.36 9.89
C MET A 98 4.45 12.05 10.79
N LYS A 99 4.21 11.86 12.09
CA LYS A 99 5.22 11.43 13.06
C LYS A 99 5.65 9.96 12.86
N LEU A 100 4.78 9.11 12.29
CA LEU A 100 5.12 7.72 11.97
C LEU A 100 6.17 7.61 10.87
N LEU A 101 6.16 8.52 9.88
CA LEU A 101 7.22 8.60 8.86
C LEU A 101 8.60 8.93 9.44
N LEU A 102 8.69 9.54 10.62
CA LEU A 102 9.96 9.82 11.29
C LEU A 102 10.62 8.57 11.89
N PHE A 103 9.88 7.46 12.03
CA PHE A 103 10.40 6.18 12.51
C PHE A 103 10.91 5.26 11.40
N MET A 104 10.71 5.62 10.13
CA MET A 104 11.43 5.02 9.01
C MET A 104 12.86 5.59 8.92
N ASP A 105 13.55 5.67 10.06
CA ASP A 105 14.97 5.98 10.15
C ASP A 105 15.72 4.75 9.63
N ILE A 106 15.77 4.62 8.31
CA ILE A 106 16.70 3.71 7.64
C ILE A 106 18.07 4.33 7.84
N GLY A 107 18.91 3.65 8.63
CA GLY A 107 20.32 4.01 8.82
C GLY A 107 21.06 4.32 7.52
#